data_AF-A0A1J5PFG0-F1
#
_entry.id   AF-A0A1J5PFG0-F1
#
_cell.length_a   1.000
_cell.length_b   1.000
_cell.length_c   1.000
_cell.angle_alpha   90.00
_cell.angle_beta   90.00
_cell.angle_gamma   90.00
#
_symmetry.space_group_name_H-M   'P 1'
#
loop_
_entity.id
_entity.type
_entity.pdbx_description
1 polymer ?
#
loop_
_entity_poly.entity_id
_entity_poly.type
_entity_poly.pdbx_seq_one_letter_code
_entity_poly.pdbx_strand_id
1 'polypeptide(L)' 'MLISEDFGAMLQAVPGAFVFIGNGDAAPLHNPRYDFNDAIVGVGARYFAELARMRLPRATA' A
#
# COMPACT_ATOMS: atom_id res chain seq x y z
N MET A 1 5.34 -10.79 12.16
CA MET A 1 5.98 -10.77 10.84
C MET A 1 7.14 -9.78 10.93
N LEU A 2 8.37 -10.20 10.60
CA LEU A 2 9.51 -9.28 10.52
C LEU A 2 9.82 -9.12 9.03
N ILE A 3 9.55 -7.93 8.49
CA ILE A 3 9.93 -7.55 7.14
C ILE A 3 10.84 -6.33 7.23
N SER A 4 11.75 -6.19 6.27
CA SER A 4 12.50 -4.95 6.05
C SER A 4 12.02 -4.34 4.75
N GLU A 5 11.82 -3.03 4.73
CA GLU A 5 11.44 -2.29 3.53
C GLU A 5 12.20 -0.96 3.48
N ASP A 6 12.70 -0.58 2.31
CA ASP A 6 13.44 0.65 2.09
C ASP A 6 12.56 1.92 2.19
N PHE A 7 11.22 1.79 2.17
CA PHE A 7 10.31 2.88 2.52
C PHE A 7 10.62 3.51 3.89
N GLY A 8 11.24 2.76 4.81
CA GLY A 8 11.73 3.29 6.09
C GLY A 8 12.73 4.45 5.92
N ALA A 9 13.51 4.48 4.84
CA ALA A 9 14.39 5.59 4.50
C ALA A 9 13.61 6.84 4.09
N MET A 10 12.50 6.70 3.36
CA MET A 10 11.63 7.83 3.01
C MET A 10 11.04 8.48 4.27
N LEU A 11 10.69 7.66 5.27
CA LEU A 11 10.16 8.15 6.56
C LEU A 11 11.18 8.94 7.39
N GLN A 12 12.49 8.85 7.07
CA GLN A 12 13.50 9.73 7.68
C GLN A 12 13.51 11.13 7.05
N ALA A 13 13.02 11.28 5.82
CA ALA A 13 13.04 12.54 5.09
C ALA A 13 11.73 13.32 5.24
N VAL A 14 10.59 12.63 5.24
CA VAL A 14 9.25 13.26 5.31
C VAL A 14 8.29 12.43 6.16
N PRO A 15 7.29 13.05 6.81
CA PRO A 15 6.22 12.31 7.47
C PRO A 15 5.47 11.44 6.45
N GLY A 16 5.32 10.16 6.75
CA GLY A 16 4.62 9.21 5.90
C GLY A 16 4.02 8.06 6.69
N ALA A 17 3.28 7.20 5.99
CA ALA A 17 2.68 6.02 6.56
C ALA A 17 2.81 4.85 5.57
N PHE A 18 3.27 3.71 6.06
CA PHE A 18 3.26 2.43 5.34
C PHE A 18 2.16 1.57 5.94
N VAL A 19 1.34 0.94 5.09
CA VAL A 19 0.22 0.11 5.52
C VAL A 19 0.20 -1.21 4.77
N PHE A 20 -0.25 -2.26 5.44
CA PHE A 20 -0.53 -3.53 4.79
C PHE A 20 -1.97 -3.53 4.26
N ILE A 21 -2.15 -4.08 3.06
CA ILE A 21 -3.45 -4.42 2.50
C ILE A 21 -3.58 -5.94 2.48
N GLY A 22 -4.74 -6.44 2.89
CA GLY A 22 -4.95 -7.89 3.01
C GLY A 22 -4.93 -8.58 1.65
N ASN A 23 -4.13 -9.64 1.52
CA ASN A 23 -4.07 -10.49 0.31
C ASN A 23 -4.94 -11.76 0.43
N GLY A 24 -5.78 -11.87 1.46
CA GLY A 24 -6.56 -13.09 1.72
C GLY A 24 -5.70 -14.25 2.23
N ASP A 25 -6.23 -15.47 2.12
CA ASP A 25 -5.54 -16.70 2.51
C ASP A 25 -4.55 -17.12 1.41
N ALA A 26 -3.32 -16.63 1.51
CA ALA A 26 -2.24 -16.90 0.58
C ALA A 26 -0.98 -17.33 1.33
N ALA A 27 -0.07 -18.03 0.63
CA ALA A 27 1.26 -18.28 1.16
C ALA A 27 1.96 -16.94 1.51
N PRO A 28 2.97 -16.92 2.40
CA PRO A 28 3.69 -15.69 2.70
C PRO A 28 4.53 -15.20 1.51
N LEU A 29 4.90 -13.91 1.54
CA LEU A 29 5.85 -13.34 0.58
C LEU A 29 7.14 -14.18 0.51
N HIS A 30 7.75 -14.24 -0.67
CA HIS A 30 8.91 -15.10 -1.00
C HIS A 30 8.65 -16.62 -1.04
N ASN A 31 7.41 -17.08 -0.85
CA ASN A 31 7.06 -18.48 -1.09
C ASN A 31 6.80 -18.72 -2.59
N PRO A 32 7.27 -19.83 -3.21
CA PRO A 32 6.98 -20.14 -4.61
C PRO A 32 5.50 -20.45 -4.89
N ARG A 33 4.71 -20.71 -3.84
CA ARG A 33 3.25 -20.88 -3.92
C ARG A 33 2.50 -19.59 -3.57
N TYR A 34 3.19 -18.45 -3.51
CA TYR A 34 2.53 -17.16 -3.34
C TYR A 34 1.63 -16.90 -4.53
N ASP A 35 0.35 -16.63 -4.24
CA ASP A 35 -0.65 -16.25 -5.23
C ASP A 35 -1.24 -14.91 -4.81
N PHE A 36 -1.21 -13.94 -5.72
CA PHE A 36 -1.67 -12.59 -5.45
C PHE A 36 -3.18 -12.52 -5.62
N ASN A 37 -3.88 -11.88 -4.69
CA ASN A 37 -5.33 -11.73 -4.81
C ASN A 37 -5.68 -10.54 -5.70
N ASP A 38 -5.85 -10.76 -7.01
CA ASP A 38 -6.20 -9.72 -7.98
C ASP A 38 -7.46 -8.90 -7.61
N ALA A 39 -8.39 -9.48 -6.85
CA ALA A 39 -9.59 -8.77 -6.40
C ALA A 39 -9.26 -7.56 -5.49
N ILE A 40 -8.07 -7.52 -4.88
CA ILE A 40 -7.66 -6.40 -4.00
C ILE A 40 -7.15 -5.18 -4.77
N VAL A 41 -6.81 -5.31 -6.06
CA VAL A 41 -6.21 -4.22 -6.85
C VAL A 41 -7.12 -2.99 -6.87
N GLY A 42 -8.41 -3.19 -7.12
CA GLY A 42 -9.39 -2.09 -7.13
C GLY A 42 -9.52 -1.40 -5.78
N VAL A 43 -9.44 -2.16 -4.68
CA VAL A 43 -9.51 -1.63 -3.31
C VAL A 43 -8.27 -0.79 -3.00
N GLY A 44 -7.07 -1.32 -3.30
CA GLY A 44 -5.80 -0.61 -3.08
C GLY A 44 -5.70 0.67 -3.91
N ALA A 45 -6.07 0.62 -5.18
CA ALA A 45 -6.09 1.80 -6.04
C ALA A 45 -7.05 2.88 -5.52
N ARG A 46 -8.25 2.47 -5.09
CA ARG A 46 -9.22 3.40 -4.50
C ARG A 46 -8.71 4.00 -3.19
N TYR A 47 -8.05 3.22 -2.33
CA TYR A 47 -7.48 3.73 -1.08
C TYR A 47 -6.53 4.92 -1.33
N PHE A 48 -5.57 4.76 -2.25
CA PHE A 48 -4.65 5.85 -2.59
C PHE A 48 -5.34 7.02 -3.29
N ALA A 49 -6.31 6.75 -4.18
CA ALA A 49 -7.07 7.80 -4.85
C ALA A 49 -7.88 8.66 -3.88
N GLU A 50 -8.57 8.03 -2.91
CA GLU A 50 -9.28 8.78 -1.86
C GLU A 50 -8.31 9.51 -0.93
N LEU A 51 -7.20 8.89 -0.55
CA LEU A 51 -6.18 9.54 0.28
C LEU A 51 -5.66 10.83 -0.40
N ALA A 52 -5.34 10.75 -1.69
CA ALA A 52 -4.92 11.91 -2.46
C ALA A 52 -6.02 12.98 -2.53
N ARG A 53 -7.27 12.59 -2.81
CA ARG A 53 -8.43 13.52 -2.82
C ARG A 53 -8.66 14.22 -1.48
N MET A 54 -8.45 13.52 -0.36
CA MET A 54 -8.64 14.08 0.97
C MET A 54 -7.49 15.00 1.40
N ARG A 55 -6.26 14.74 0.94
CA ARG A 55 -5.05 15.43 1.43
C ARG A 55 -4.55 16.53 0.51
N LEU A 56 -4.85 16.46 -0.79
CA LEU A 56 -4.44 17.48 -1.75
C LEU A 56 -5.55 18.53 -1.93
N PRO A 57 -5.20 19.80 -2.18
CA PRO A 57 -6.17 20.81 -2.55
C PRO A 57 -6.94 20.39 -3.82
N ARG A 58 -8.22 20.76 -3.91
CA ARG A 58 -8.95 20.61 -5.18
C ARG A 58 -8.28 21.53 -6.21
N ALA A 59 -7.97 20.99 -7.37
CA ALA A 59 -7.55 21.82 -8.50
C ALA A 59 -8.67 22.84 -8.78
N THR A 60 -8.32 24.13 -8.70
CA THR A 60 -9.17 25.20 -9.20
C THR A 60 -9.24 25.09 -10.72
N ALA A 61 -10.47 25.13 -11.26
CA ALA A 61 -10.71 25.18 -12.69
C ALA A 61 -10.20 26.49 -13.31
#